data_AF-A0A0G0PA49-F1
#
_entry.id   AF-A0A0G0PA49-F1
#
_cell.length_a   1.000
_cell.length_b   1.000
_cell.length_c   1.000
_cell.angle_alpha   90.00
_cell.angle_beta   90.00
_cell.angle_gamma   90.00
#
_symmetry.space_group_name_H-M   'P 1'
#
loop_
_entity.id
_entity.type
_entity.pdbx_description
1 polymer ?
#
loop_
_entity_poly.entity_id
_entity_poly.type
_entity_poly.pdbx_seq_one_letter_code
_entity_poly.pdbx_strand_id
1 'polypeptide(L)'
;MKKKIFKTDWLASRPIFYNEKTCKISENINDVIDYRHLEFDPEGFNNYLDFGYSVFEQTPVKNVKFCRYASELSVKNGQIVVQDEADPIEKWNRNIVSELTVLDLIKYKVQAWERSVKGSIIVPTSGGYDSRLLNVLIEDKKRIRSFTFGISDVQSQSFEVMYAKKLSISLGTRWEQIKLGNFHNYFDYWNSLYGPSVHSHGMYQIEFYKKINSKIGGGHPFLSGIYGDAWAGSISFQKLKSPMELKNIGYTHGMNADISMSLFSTDYSLRYDFWKKNIIKINDPLLQIVMLLRLKMVLISYLLRLPRILGNIPYAPYLDEEIARSMLHIKPERRKERIWIKEYFGEKGLFYEDQNIKVDTGNTLNFQALLKRPLVPLNAKLLREFIKPSYIELINNRISKLEVTDYIYKGFKGVYKHEIIRNLLTNRIMNYLLYKRDVILQAYCAYLTLKPIEYTLLRREEV
;
A
#
# COMPACT_ATOMS: atom_id res chain seq x y z
N MET A 1 -2.37 -12.58 37.13
CA MET A 1 -1.78 -11.93 35.93
C MET A 1 -2.87 -11.11 35.24
N LYS A 2 -2.63 -9.82 34.95
CA LYS A 2 -3.59 -9.01 34.17
C LYS A 2 -3.76 -9.63 32.79
N LYS A 3 -5.00 -9.89 32.40
CA LYS A 3 -5.37 -10.43 31.08
C LYS A 3 -4.94 -9.42 30.01
N LYS A 4 -4.05 -9.81 29.10
CA LYS A 4 -3.63 -8.96 27.98
C LYS A 4 -4.79 -8.92 26.98
N ILE A 5 -5.43 -7.76 26.86
CA ILE A 5 -6.49 -7.50 25.88
C ILE A 5 -5.86 -6.69 24.74
N PHE A 6 -6.15 -7.09 23.52
CA PHE A 6 -5.72 -6.43 22.30
C PHE A 6 -6.94 -5.80 21.62
N LYS A 7 -6.78 -4.62 21.00
CA LYS A 7 -7.87 -3.88 20.35
C LYS A 7 -7.47 -3.36 18.99
N THR A 8 -8.38 -3.45 18.03
CA THR A 8 -8.26 -2.79 16.71
C THR A 8 -9.07 -1.49 16.69
N ASP A 9 -8.57 -0.48 15.98
CA ASP A 9 -9.33 0.74 15.71
C ASP A 9 -10.44 0.52 14.66
N TRP A 10 -11.19 1.59 14.34
CA TRP A 10 -12.32 1.55 13.40
C TRP A 10 -11.96 1.15 11.96
N LEU A 11 -10.67 1.11 11.62
CA LEU A 11 -10.14 0.69 10.33
C LEU A 11 -9.28 -0.58 10.42
N ALA A 12 -8.90 -1.02 11.64
CA ALA A 12 -7.83 -1.98 11.92
C ALA A 12 -6.44 -1.53 11.45
N SER A 13 -6.09 -0.24 11.61
CA SER A 13 -4.82 0.33 11.09
C SER A 13 -3.55 -0.33 11.63
N ARG A 14 -3.68 -1.07 12.74
CA ARG A 14 -2.66 -1.95 13.31
C ARG A 14 -3.18 -3.39 13.30
N PRO A 15 -2.76 -4.23 12.34
CA PRO A 15 -3.17 -5.61 12.28
C PRO A 15 -2.76 -6.38 13.54
N ILE A 16 -3.66 -7.23 14.02
CA ILE A 16 -3.43 -8.12 15.17
C ILE A 16 -3.72 -9.53 14.69
N PHE A 17 -2.68 -10.36 14.67
CA PHE A 17 -2.75 -11.75 14.25
C PHE A 17 -2.87 -12.65 15.47
N TYR A 18 -3.55 -13.77 15.28
CA TYR A 18 -3.67 -14.80 16.31
C TYR A 18 -3.71 -16.19 15.70
N ASN A 19 -3.36 -17.17 16.51
CA ASN A 19 -3.45 -18.58 16.15
C ASN A 19 -4.50 -19.27 17.03
N GLU A 20 -5.55 -19.80 16.42
CA GLU A 20 -6.69 -20.42 17.11
C GLU A 20 -6.28 -21.68 17.90
N LYS A 21 -5.26 -22.40 17.44
CA LYS A 21 -4.78 -23.64 18.06
C LYS A 21 -3.77 -23.39 19.18
N THR A 22 -2.79 -22.51 18.93
CA THR A 22 -1.71 -22.24 19.91
C THR A 22 -2.01 -21.10 20.88
N CYS A 23 -3.10 -20.36 20.65
CA CYS A 23 -3.50 -19.17 21.39
C CYS A 23 -2.46 -18.03 21.42
N LYS A 24 -1.47 -18.05 20.52
CA LYS A 24 -0.51 -16.96 20.35
C LYS A 24 -1.19 -15.75 19.71
N ILE A 25 -0.77 -14.55 20.12
CA ILE A 25 -1.26 -13.26 19.62
C ILE A 25 -0.07 -12.33 19.40
N SER A 26 0.02 -11.69 18.23
CA SER A 26 1.07 -10.70 17.91
C SER A 26 0.62 -9.69 16.85
N GLU A 27 1.31 -8.55 16.77
CA GLU A 27 1.22 -7.61 15.63
C GLU A 27 2.06 -8.09 14.42
N ASN A 28 2.81 -9.18 14.56
CA ASN A 28 3.58 -9.82 13.50
C ASN A 28 3.09 -11.26 13.27
N ILE A 29 2.67 -11.55 12.04
CA ILE A 29 2.17 -12.87 11.66
C ILE A 29 3.20 -13.99 11.93
N ASN A 30 4.48 -13.71 11.74
CA ASN A 30 5.57 -14.67 11.91
C ASN A 30 5.71 -15.19 13.36
N ASP A 31 5.16 -14.47 14.35
CA ASP A 31 5.23 -14.87 15.76
C ASP A 31 4.10 -15.84 16.14
N VAL A 32 3.02 -15.89 15.35
CA VAL A 32 1.84 -16.71 15.63
C VAL A 32 1.75 -17.97 14.77
N ILE A 33 2.53 -18.05 13.69
CA ILE A 33 2.65 -19.27 12.88
C ILE A 33 3.31 -20.39 13.70
N ASP A 34 2.72 -21.58 13.69
CA ASP A 34 3.35 -22.80 14.21
C ASP A 34 4.11 -23.50 13.08
N TYR A 35 5.39 -23.17 12.90
CA TYR A 35 6.20 -23.68 11.79
C TYR A 35 6.42 -25.20 11.85
N ARG A 36 6.38 -25.83 13.04
CA ARG A 36 6.54 -27.29 13.17
C ARG A 36 5.34 -28.06 12.63
N HIS A 37 4.16 -27.45 12.65
CA HIS A 37 2.90 -28.02 12.14
C HIS A 37 2.28 -27.09 11.09
N LEU A 38 3.11 -26.57 10.19
CA LEU A 38 2.68 -25.63 9.17
C LEU A 38 1.74 -26.31 8.16
N GLU A 39 0.51 -25.84 8.11
CA GLU A 39 -0.49 -26.18 7.10
C GLU A 39 -1.00 -24.89 6.44
N PHE A 40 -1.32 -24.95 5.15
CA PHE A 40 -1.97 -23.85 4.44
C PHE A 40 -3.49 -24.00 4.47
N ASP A 41 -4.18 -22.88 4.59
CA ASP A 41 -5.62 -22.78 4.45
C ASP A 41 -5.98 -22.67 2.96
N PRO A 42 -6.74 -23.59 2.36
CA PRO A 42 -7.00 -23.58 0.91
C PRO A 42 -7.63 -22.28 0.41
N GLU A 43 -8.65 -21.78 1.11
CA GLU A 43 -9.32 -20.55 0.71
C GLU A 43 -8.48 -19.30 1.05
N GLY A 44 -7.88 -19.25 2.23
CA GLY A 44 -6.97 -18.17 2.64
C GLY A 44 -5.78 -18.01 1.71
N PHE A 45 -5.19 -19.13 1.26
CA PHE A 45 -4.11 -19.15 0.29
C PHE A 45 -4.57 -18.62 -1.07
N ASN A 46 -5.69 -19.14 -1.59
CA ASN A 46 -6.24 -18.72 -2.87
C ASN A 46 -6.65 -17.24 -2.89
N ASN A 47 -7.26 -16.75 -1.81
CA ASN A 47 -7.54 -15.32 -1.63
C ASN A 47 -6.25 -14.50 -1.57
N TYR A 48 -5.21 -14.96 -0.88
CA TYR A 48 -3.92 -14.28 -0.89
C TYR A 48 -3.28 -14.22 -2.27
N LEU A 49 -3.39 -15.27 -3.10
CA LEU A 49 -2.92 -15.20 -4.48
C LEU A 49 -3.69 -14.14 -5.27
N ASP A 50 -5.01 -14.08 -5.17
CA ASP A 50 -5.88 -13.16 -5.94
C ASP A 50 -5.69 -11.69 -5.51
N PHE A 51 -5.54 -11.44 -4.20
CA PHE A 51 -5.41 -10.10 -3.64
C PHE A 51 -3.95 -9.64 -3.46
N GLY A 52 -3.01 -10.57 -3.31
CA GLY A 52 -1.62 -10.31 -2.91
C GLY A 52 -1.46 -9.99 -1.41
N TYR A 53 -2.51 -10.11 -0.61
CA TYR A 53 -2.47 -9.88 0.83
C TYR A 53 -3.65 -10.59 1.51
N SER A 54 -3.55 -10.78 2.83
CA SER A 54 -4.58 -11.45 3.63
C SER A 54 -5.86 -10.61 3.69
N VAL A 55 -7.00 -11.26 3.43
CA VAL A 55 -8.33 -10.65 3.39
C VAL A 55 -9.33 -11.55 4.12
N PHE A 56 -10.52 -11.00 4.40
CA PHE A 56 -11.62 -11.74 5.04
C PHE A 56 -11.24 -12.41 6.36
N GLU A 57 -10.42 -11.71 7.16
CA GLU A 57 -9.98 -12.14 8.50
C GLU A 57 -9.12 -13.43 8.52
N GLN A 58 -8.74 -13.91 7.33
CA GLN A 58 -8.00 -15.15 7.11
C GLN A 58 -6.62 -14.87 6.50
N THR A 59 -5.63 -15.68 6.89
CA THR A 59 -4.29 -15.67 6.27
C THR A 59 -4.09 -16.94 5.45
N PRO A 60 -3.03 -17.02 4.61
CA PRO A 60 -2.67 -18.26 3.92
C PRO A 60 -2.41 -19.44 4.85
N VAL A 61 -2.05 -19.19 6.10
CA VAL A 61 -1.67 -20.23 7.05
C VAL A 61 -2.89 -20.65 7.86
N LYS A 62 -3.14 -21.96 7.93
CA LYS A 62 -4.27 -22.55 8.65
C LYS A 62 -4.20 -22.22 10.13
N ASN A 63 -5.36 -21.95 10.73
CA ASN A 63 -5.55 -21.48 12.11
C ASN A 63 -4.94 -20.11 12.42
N VAL A 64 -4.25 -19.45 11.48
CA VAL A 64 -3.72 -18.10 11.66
C VAL A 64 -4.67 -17.10 11.01
N LYS A 65 -5.24 -16.24 11.85
CA LYS A 65 -6.25 -15.24 11.49
C LYS A 65 -5.82 -13.85 11.92
N PHE A 66 -6.56 -12.84 11.50
CA PHE A 66 -6.37 -11.46 11.97
C PHE A 66 -7.69 -10.83 12.39
N CYS A 67 -7.65 -9.95 13.39
CA CYS A 67 -8.83 -9.25 13.87
C CYS A 67 -9.36 -8.26 12.83
N ARG A 68 -10.68 -8.22 12.66
CA ARG A 68 -11.34 -7.11 11.95
C ARG A 68 -11.23 -5.80 12.72
N TYR A 69 -11.66 -4.72 12.08
CA TYR A 69 -11.82 -3.40 12.68
C TYR A 69 -12.76 -3.43 13.88
N ALA A 70 -12.60 -2.50 14.84
CA ALA A 70 -13.46 -2.39 16.02
C ALA A 70 -13.73 -3.75 16.69
N SER A 71 -12.66 -4.43 17.11
CA SER A 71 -12.74 -5.71 17.82
C SER A 71 -11.76 -5.74 18.98
N GLU A 72 -12.14 -6.48 20.03
CA GLU A 72 -11.27 -6.89 21.12
C GLU A 72 -10.86 -8.35 20.95
N LEU A 73 -9.61 -8.66 21.31
CA LEU A 73 -9.07 -10.01 21.29
C LEU A 73 -8.45 -10.34 22.66
N SER A 74 -8.80 -11.49 23.21
CA SER A 74 -8.23 -11.98 24.47
C SER A 74 -8.16 -13.50 24.52
N VAL A 75 -7.35 -14.04 25.42
CA VAL A 75 -7.35 -15.48 25.74
C VAL A 75 -8.23 -15.72 26.96
N LYS A 76 -9.29 -16.54 26.84
CA LYS A 76 -10.15 -16.97 27.95
C LYS A 76 -10.15 -18.50 28.03
N ASN A 77 -9.87 -19.08 29.19
CA ASN A 77 -9.88 -20.53 29.41
C ASN A 77 -9.06 -21.33 28.38
N GLY A 78 -7.90 -20.81 27.98
CA GLY A 78 -7.04 -21.46 26.98
C GLY A 78 -7.58 -21.41 25.54
N GLN A 79 -8.53 -20.51 25.25
CA GLN A 79 -9.09 -20.29 23.92
C GLN A 79 -9.02 -18.83 23.52
N ILE A 80 -8.85 -18.59 22.22
CA ILE A 80 -9.00 -17.26 21.63
C ILE A 80 -10.47 -16.85 21.67
N VAL A 81 -10.72 -15.64 22.17
CA VAL A 81 -12.04 -15.00 22.11
C VAL A 81 -11.88 -13.66 21.42
N VAL A 82 -12.52 -13.54 20.25
CA VAL A 82 -12.70 -12.28 19.52
C VAL A 82 -14.08 -11.74 19.86
N GLN A 83 -14.13 -10.51 20.34
CA GLN A 83 -15.38 -9.81 20.58
C GLN A 83 -15.45 -8.61 19.64
N ASP A 84 -16.55 -8.59 18.90
CA ASP A 84 -16.87 -7.55 17.96
C ASP A 84 -17.49 -6.34 18.67
N GLU A 85 -16.86 -5.18 18.54
CA GLU A 85 -17.42 -3.91 19.00
C GLU A 85 -18.34 -3.31 17.91
N ALA A 86 -19.16 -2.34 18.32
CA ALA A 86 -20.05 -1.62 17.43
C ALA A 86 -19.23 -0.82 16.40
N ASP A 87 -19.55 -1.00 15.12
CA ASP A 87 -18.91 -0.28 14.03
C ASP A 87 -19.34 1.20 14.06
N PRO A 88 -18.41 2.16 14.25
CA PRO A 88 -18.78 3.57 14.39
C PRO A 88 -19.42 4.16 13.13
N ILE A 89 -19.18 3.56 11.95
CA ILE A 89 -19.77 4.07 10.70
C ILE A 89 -21.29 3.92 10.66
N GLU A 90 -21.86 3.01 11.45
CA GLU A 90 -23.32 2.81 11.54
C GLU A 90 -24.03 4.00 12.20
N LYS A 91 -23.28 4.84 12.93
CA LYS A 91 -23.80 6.04 13.61
C LYS A 91 -23.60 7.31 12.79
N TRP A 92 -22.99 7.22 11.61
CA TRP A 92 -22.72 8.40 10.79
C TRP A 92 -24.03 9.00 10.26
N ASN A 93 -24.26 10.28 10.58
CA ASN A 93 -25.31 11.04 9.89
C ASN A 93 -24.86 11.35 8.46
N ARG A 94 -25.82 11.43 7.54
CA ARG A 94 -25.58 11.73 6.11
C ARG A 94 -25.61 13.23 5.81
N ASN A 95 -25.39 14.08 6.81
CA ASN A 95 -25.44 15.52 6.62
C ASN A 95 -24.23 15.98 5.78
N ILE A 96 -24.49 16.83 4.80
CA ILE A 96 -23.45 17.39 3.94
C ILE A 96 -22.55 18.32 4.77
N VAL A 97 -21.25 18.21 4.57
CA VAL A 97 -20.24 19.08 5.20
C VAL A 97 -19.63 19.99 4.14
N SER A 98 -19.41 21.27 4.46
CA SER A 98 -18.77 22.21 3.54
C SER A 98 -17.26 21.95 3.45
N GLU A 99 -16.68 22.25 2.28
CA GLU A 99 -15.25 22.07 2.00
C GLU A 99 -14.36 22.85 2.99
N LEU A 100 -14.78 24.08 3.34
CA LEU A 100 -14.08 24.92 4.32
C LEU A 100 -14.05 24.28 5.71
N THR A 101 -15.19 23.77 6.20
CA THR A 101 -15.26 23.08 7.49
C THR A 101 -14.36 21.85 7.52
N VAL A 102 -14.28 21.09 6.42
CA VAL A 102 -13.37 19.93 6.33
C VAL A 102 -11.91 20.38 6.36
N LEU A 103 -11.54 21.40 5.60
CA LEU A 103 -10.17 21.94 5.60
C LEU A 103 -9.75 22.47 6.98
N ASP A 104 -10.66 23.19 7.64
CA ASP A 104 -10.43 23.72 9.00
C ASP A 104 -10.28 22.60 10.03
N LEU A 105 -11.08 21.54 9.92
CA LEU A 105 -10.94 20.36 10.79
C LEU A 105 -9.58 19.68 10.60
N ILE A 106 -9.16 19.43 9.36
CA ILE A 106 -7.85 18.82 9.07
C ILE A 106 -6.74 19.72 9.59
N LYS A 107 -6.82 21.03 9.32
CA LYS A 107 -5.86 22.02 9.80
C LYS A 107 -5.75 22.01 11.32
N TYR A 108 -6.90 22.06 12.01
CA TYR A 108 -6.96 22.02 13.47
C TYR A 108 -6.27 20.78 14.04
N LYS A 109 -6.58 19.59 13.53
CA LYS A 109 -6.00 18.32 14.01
C LYS A 109 -4.49 18.23 13.71
N VAL A 110 -4.05 18.68 12.54
CA VAL A 110 -2.63 18.72 12.16
C VAL A 110 -1.86 19.68 13.07
N GLN A 111 -2.36 20.88 13.30
CA GLN A 111 -1.69 21.89 14.11
C GLN A 111 -1.72 21.54 15.62
N ALA A 112 -2.79 20.91 16.09
CA ALA A 112 -2.84 20.36 17.44
C ALA A 112 -1.77 19.28 17.67
N TRP A 113 -1.59 18.38 16.70
CA TRP A 113 -0.51 17.40 16.73
C TRP A 113 0.87 18.06 16.62
N GLU A 114 1.05 19.04 15.74
CA GLU A 114 2.32 19.76 15.59
C GLU A 114 2.77 20.42 16.91
N ARG A 115 1.83 20.99 17.68
CA ARG A 115 2.10 21.59 18.98
C ARG A 115 2.41 20.55 20.07
N SER A 116 1.94 19.31 19.93
CA SER A 116 2.21 18.24 20.91
C SER A 116 3.58 17.58 20.73
N VAL A 117 4.25 17.83 19.59
CA VAL A 117 5.56 17.27 19.28
C VAL A 117 6.62 18.36 19.18
N LYS A 118 7.89 18.01 19.46
CA LYS A 118 9.04 18.92 19.35
C LYS A 118 9.94 18.53 18.17
N GLY A 119 10.80 19.45 17.75
CA GLY A 119 11.82 19.18 16.72
C GLY A 119 11.29 19.28 15.29
N SER A 120 12.11 18.78 14.35
CA SER A 120 11.80 18.80 12.91
C SER A 120 10.74 17.76 12.59
N ILE A 121 9.81 18.10 11.71
CA ILE A 121 8.72 17.24 11.26
C ILE A 121 9.09 16.68 9.89
N ILE A 122 9.25 15.36 9.82
CA ILE A 122 9.44 14.67 8.55
C ILE A 122 8.11 14.60 7.82
N VAL A 123 8.09 15.08 6.58
CA VAL A 123 6.93 14.93 5.69
C VAL A 123 7.37 14.26 4.39
N PRO A 124 7.09 12.96 4.17
CA PRO A 124 7.25 12.34 2.86
C PRO A 124 6.35 13.05 1.87
N THR A 125 6.94 13.93 1.07
CA THR A 125 6.19 14.82 0.19
C THR A 125 6.22 14.23 -1.20
N SER A 126 5.05 13.83 -1.67
CA SER A 126 4.80 13.32 -3.02
C SER A 126 4.30 14.45 -3.93
N GLY A 127 4.14 14.15 -5.21
CA GLY A 127 3.42 14.99 -6.16
C GLY A 127 1.90 14.96 -5.94
N GLY A 128 1.41 14.05 -5.09
CA GLY A 128 0.00 13.95 -4.74
C GLY A 128 -0.50 15.14 -3.92
N TYR A 129 -1.83 15.27 -3.81
CA TYR A 129 -2.45 16.37 -3.07
C TYR A 129 -2.33 16.23 -1.56
N ASP A 130 -2.38 15.01 -1.03
CA ASP A 130 -2.50 14.77 0.41
C ASP A 130 -1.27 15.25 1.17
N SER A 131 -0.08 14.80 0.75
CA SER A 131 1.18 15.22 1.36
C SER A 131 1.47 16.70 1.12
N ARG A 132 1.09 17.25 -0.06
CA ARG A 132 1.17 18.69 -0.34
C ARG A 132 0.29 19.49 0.62
N LEU A 133 -0.94 19.05 0.86
CA LEU A 133 -1.88 19.71 1.76
C LEU A 133 -1.31 19.73 3.18
N LEU A 134 -0.74 18.61 3.65
CA LEU A 134 -0.12 18.54 4.97
C LEU A 134 1.06 19.51 5.12
N ASN A 135 1.89 19.69 4.10
CA ASN A 135 2.92 20.73 4.11
C ASN A 135 2.31 22.15 4.21
N VAL A 136 1.18 22.40 3.55
CA VAL A 136 0.45 23.69 3.62
C VAL A 136 -0.16 23.93 5.01
N LEU A 137 -0.64 22.89 5.68
CA LEU A 137 -1.39 23.02 6.94
C LEU A 137 -0.53 23.10 8.21
N ILE A 138 0.71 22.58 8.20
CA ILE A 138 1.69 22.80 9.28
C ILE A 138 1.90 24.30 9.50
N GLU A 139 1.85 24.77 10.73
CA GLU A 139 2.00 26.19 11.08
C GLU A 139 3.45 26.67 10.91
N ASP A 140 4.42 26.00 11.54
CA ASP A 140 5.83 26.39 11.45
C ASP A 140 6.56 25.68 10.31
N LYS A 141 6.65 26.37 9.16
CA LYS A 141 7.34 25.88 7.96
C LYS A 141 8.83 25.55 8.19
N LYS A 142 9.49 26.18 9.17
CA LYS A 142 10.92 25.93 9.45
C LYS A 142 11.14 24.54 10.04
N ARG A 143 10.13 23.99 10.72
CA ARG A 143 10.18 22.63 11.26
C ARG A 143 10.05 21.57 10.18
N ILE A 144 9.50 21.89 9.01
CA ILE A 144 9.29 20.91 7.94
C ILE A 144 10.63 20.48 7.35
N ARG A 145 10.81 19.15 7.27
CA ARG A 145 11.86 18.50 6.49
C ARG A 145 11.24 17.45 5.57
N SER A 146 11.13 17.82 4.30
CA SER A 146 10.45 17.02 3.30
C SER A 146 11.41 16.15 2.52
N PHE A 147 10.99 14.92 2.23
CA PHE A 147 11.76 13.98 1.43
C PHE A 147 10.89 13.37 0.35
N THR A 148 11.48 13.15 -0.83
CA THR A 148 10.77 12.58 -1.99
C THR A 148 11.66 11.62 -2.74
N PHE A 149 11.11 10.51 -3.23
CA PHE A 149 11.77 9.67 -4.22
C PHE A 149 11.07 9.80 -5.57
N GLY A 150 11.82 9.58 -6.66
CA GLY A 150 11.25 9.58 -8.01
C GLY A 150 10.93 8.17 -8.48
N ILE A 151 9.85 8.01 -9.24
CA ILE A 151 9.40 6.70 -9.76
C ILE A 151 9.76 6.46 -11.22
N SER A 152 10.29 7.48 -11.90
CA SER A 152 10.59 7.49 -13.33
C SER A 152 12.06 7.19 -13.61
N ASP A 153 12.41 6.94 -14.89
CA ASP A 153 13.77 6.55 -15.30
C ASP A 153 14.82 7.58 -14.87
N VAL A 154 14.53 8.86 -15.15
CA VAL A 154 15.25 9.99 -14.57
C VAL A 154 14.48 10.41 -13.32
N GLN A 155 14.78 9.79 -12.18
CA GLN A 155 14.03 10.02 -10.94
C GLN A 155 13.90 11.49 -10.56
N SER A 156 14.90 12.33 -10.85
CA SER A 156 14.85 13.77 -10.59
C SER A 156 13.83 14.55 -11.43
N GLN A 157 13.37 13.98 -12.56
CA GLN A 157 12.33 14.55 -13.42
C GLN A 157 10.95 13.96 -13.15
N SER A 158 10.85 12.98 -12.23
CA SER A 158 9.56 12.40 -11.84
C SER A 158 8.63 13.49 -11.31
N PHE A 159 7.35 13.45 -11.69
CA PHE A 159 6.37 14.44 -11.24
C PHE A 159 6.32 14.55 -9.71
N GLU A 160 6.50 13.42 -9.02
CA GLU A 160 6.68 13.30 -7.57
C GLU A 160 7.73 14.31 -7.05
N VAL A 161 8.94 14.24 -7.59
CA VAL A 161 10.10 15.05 -7.20
C VAL A 161 9.93 16.50 -7.61
N MET A 162 9.49 16.73 -8.85
CA MET A 162 9.37 18.08 -9.41
C MET A 162 8.33 18.92 -8.66
N TYR A 163 7.17 18.34 -8.36
CA TYR A 163 6.11 19.02 -7.62
C TYR A 163 6.47 19.20 -6.14
N ALA A 164 7.04 18.20 -5.48
CA ALA A 164 7.49 18.33 -4.09
C ALA A 164 8.60 19.39 -3.94
N LYS A 165 9.55 19.44 -4.88
CA LYS A 165 10.59 20.49 -4.91
C LYS A 165 9.98 21.87 -5.08
N LYS A 166 9.04 22.02 -6.02
CA LYS A 166 8.37 23.32 -6.26
C LYS A 166 7.56 23.77 -5.04
N LEU A 167 6.84 22.85 -4.40
CA LEU A 167 6.15 23.11 -3.14
C LEU A 167 7.09 23.63 -2.06
N SER A 168 8.23 22.96 -1.88
CA SER A 168 9.20 23.35 -0.87
C SER A 168 9.77 24.74 -1.11
N ILE A 169 10.03 25.11 -2.36
CA ILE A 169 10.44 26.47 -2.73
C ILE A 169 9.31 27.47 -2.41
N SER A 170 8.08 27.18 -2.84
CA SER A 170 6.92 28.06 -2.60
C SER A 170 6.63 28.28 -1.11
N LEU A 171 6.85 27.27 -0.27
CA LEU A 171 6.59 27.33 1.17
C LEU A 171 7.83 27.70 2.01
N GLY A 172 9.00 27.85 1.40
CA GLY A 172 10.26 28.10 2.12
C GLY A 172 10.67 26.97 3.08
N THR A 173 10.36 25.72 2.75
CA THR A 173 10.66 24.54 3.60
C THR A 173 11.98 23.88 3.19
N ARG A 174 12.50 22.97 4.03
CA ARG A 174 13.67 22.15 3.68
C ARG A 174 13.22 20.90 2.92
N TRP A 175 13.83 20.63 1.77
CA TRP A 175 13.51 19.47 0.94
C TRP A 175 14.75 18.76 0.40
N GLU A 176 14.66 17.43 0.30
CA GLU A 176 15.71 16.62 -0.29
C GLU A 176 15.14 15.43 -1.09
N GLN A 177 15.75 15.14 -2.24
CA GLN A 177 15.43 13.94 -3.00
C GLN A 177 16.21 12.72 -2.47
N ILE A 178 15.52 11.60 -2.29
CA ILE A 178 16.12 10.30 -2.01
C ILE A 178 16.02 9.42 -3.27
N LYS A 179 17.17 9.08 -3.86
CA LYS A 179 17.21 8.15 -4.99
C LYS A 179 17.00 6.72 -4.51
N LEU A 180 16.19 5.93 -5.21
CA LEU A 180 15.89 4.52 -4.90
C LEU A 180 16.37 3.56 -5.99
N GLY A 181 16.31 2.27 -5.72
CA GLY A 181 16.51 1.21 -6.72
C GLY A 181 17.29 -0.01 -6.20
N ASN A 182 17.63 -0.07 -4.92
CA ASN A 182 18.28 -1.23 -4.31
C ASN A 182 17.34 -1.98 -3.36
N PHE A 183 16.05 -1.72 -3.42
CA PHE A 183 15.12 -2.21 -2.40
C PHE A 183 14.90 -3.73 -2.41
N HIS A 184 15.28 -4.43 -3.47
CA HIS A 184 15.34 -5.90 -3.49
C HIS A 184 16.32 -6.47 -2.45
N ASN A 185 17.26 -5.68 -1.93
CA ASN A 185 18.13 -6.11 -0.83
C ASN A 185 17.40 -6.27 0.50
N TYR A 186 16.10 -5.93 0.58
CA TYR A 186 15.33 -5.96 1.82
C TYR A 186 14.26 -7.05 1.83
N PHE A 187 14.31 -8.07 0.97
CA PHE A 187 13.34 -9.18 1.00
C PHE A 187 13.29 -9.87 2.36
N ASP A 188 14.43 -10.25 2.92
CA ASP A 188 14.48 -10.94 4.22
C ASP A 188 13.92 -10.05 5.33
N TYR A 189 14.30 -8.77 5.33
CA TYR A 189 13.82 -7.83 6.33
C TYR A 189 12.32 -7.57 6.19
N TRP A 190 11.81 -7.42 4.97
CA TRP A 190 10.37 -7.32 4.71
C TRP A 190 9.62 -8.56 5.19
N ASN A 191 10.12 -9.74 4.83
CA ASN A 191 9.53 -11.00 5.23
C ASN A 191 9.50 -11.16 6.76
N SER A 192 10.56 -10.77 7.48
CA SER A 192 10.58 -10.82 8.95
C SER A 192 9.48 -9.98 9.61
N LEU A 193 9.03 -8.90 8.95
CA LEU A 193 8.05 -7.96 9.51
C LEU A 193 6.62 -8.32 9.14
N TYR A 194 6.41 -8.85 7.94
CA TYR A 194 5.07 -9.04 7.39
C TYR A 194 4.74 -10.48 6.97
N GLY A 195 5.74 -11.34 6.75
CA GLY A 195 5.56 -12.74 6.36
C GLY A 195 4.53 -12.93 5.23
N PRO A 196 3.77 -14.04 5.26
CA PRO A 196 2.75 -14.33 4.25
C PRO A 196 1.44 -13.54 4.47
N SER A 197 1.46 -12.42 5.22
CA SER A 197 0.27 -11.57 5.35
C SER A 197 0.10 -10.58 4.19
N VAL A 198 1.19 -10.26 3.49
CA VAL A 198 1.24 -9.29 2.37
C VAL A 198 2.29 -9.73 1.34
N HIS A 199 2.15 -9.33 0.08
CA HIS A 199 3.18 -9.50 -0.94
C HIS A 199 4.41 -8.60 -0.69
N SER A 200 5.54 -8.90 -1.32
CA SER A 200 6.84 -8.24 -1.10
C SER A 200 7.06 -6.93 -1.88
N HIS A 201 6.08 -6.01 -1.92
CA HIS A 201 6.24 -4.78 -2.72
C HIS A 201 6.76 -3.57 -1.94
N GLY A 202 6.45 -3.43 -0.65
CA GLY A 202 6.74 -2.20 0.09
C GLY A 202 8.21 -1.97 0.48
N MET A 203 9.14 -2.80 0.00
CA MET A 203 10.57 -2.70 0.34
C MET A 203 11.20 -1.35 -0.05
N TYR A 204 10.67 -0.67 -1.06
CA TYR A 204 11.15 0.67 -1.46
C TYR A 204 11.00 1.69 -0.31
N GLN A 205 10.00 1.52 0.56
CA GLN A 205 9.85 2.35 1.76
C GLN A 205 10.95 2.08 2.78
N ILE A 206 11.40 0.82 2.92
CA ILE A 206 12.53 0.47 3.79
C ILE A 206 13.78 1.20 3.31
N GLU A 207 14.09 1.14 2.00
CA GLU A 207 15.22 1.85 1.41
C GLU A 207 15.10 3.37 1.65
N PHE A 208 13.91 3.92 1.42
CA PHE A 208 13.63 5.34 1.57
C PHE A 208 13.87 5.83 3.00
N TYR A 209 13.24 5.20 3.99
CA TYR A 209 13.38 5.62 5.39
C TYR A 209 14.75 5.33 5.98
N LYS A 210 15.43 4.24 5.59
CA LYS A 210 16.82 4.01 6.01
C LYS A 210 17.75 5.12 5.52
N LYS A 211 17.57 5.59 4.28
CA LYS A 211 18.34 6.71 3.71
C LYS A 211 18.02 8.06 4.34
N ILE A 212 16.77 8.28 4.75
CA ILE A 212 16.40 9.48 5.53
C ILE A 212 17.09 9.42 6.89
N ASN A 213 16.93 8.32 7.63
CA ASN A 213 17.49 8.18 8.97
C ASN A 213 19.02 8.25 8.97
N SER A 214 19.70 7.75 7.94
CA SER A 214 21.17 7.87 7.82
C SER A 214 21.65 9.32 7.67
N LYS A 215 20.76 10.25 7.28
CA LYS A 215 21.07 11.67 7.12
C LYS A 215 20.72 12.49 8.36
N ILE A 216 19.76 12.04 9.17
CA ILE A 216 19.08 12.90 10.15
C ILE A 216 18.86 12.25 11.52
N GLY A 217 19.20 10.97 11.66
CA GLY A 217 18.83 10.15 12.82
C GLY A 217 17.37 9.69 12.78
N GLY A 218 16.98 8.90 13.79
CA GLY A 218 15.57 8.57 14.07
C GLY A 218 14.97 9.50 15.12
N GLY A 219 13.77 9.17 15.61
CA GLY A 219 13.10 9.87 16.70
C GLY A 219 12.28 11.10 16.28
N HIS A 220 12.15 11.35 14.97
CA HIS A 220 11.45 12.53 14.49
C HIS A 220 9.94 12.29 14.38
N PRO A 221 9.12 13.31 14.69
CA PRO A 221 7.72 13.35 14.27
C PRO A 221 7.60 13.16 12.76
N PHE A 222 6.66 12.32 12.35
CA PHE A 222 6.49 11.91 10.96
C PHE A 222 5.04 12.07 10.55
N LEU A 223 4.79 12.95 9.58
CA LEU A 223 3.43 13.28 9.13
C LEU A 223 3.15 12.64 7.77
N SER A 224 2.19 11.71 7.74
CA SER A 224 1.83 10.94 6.55
C SER A 224 0.49 11.36 5.97
N GLY A 225 0.44 11.49 4.63
CA GLY A 225 -0.77 11.76 3.87
C GLY A 225 -1.57 10.53 3.44
N ILE A 226 -1.25 9.35 3.97
CA ILE A 226 -1.94 8.09 3.60
C ILE A 226 -3.47 8.23 3.70
N TYR A 227 -4.18 7.77 2.66
CA TYR A 227 -5.64 7.75 2.51
C TYR A 227 -6.35 9.08 2.26
N GLY A 228 -5.64 10.21 2.25
CA GLY A 228 -6.27 11.50 1.96
C GLY A 228 -7.01 11.47 0.62
N ASP A 229 -6.40 10.89 -0.41
CA ASP A 229 -6.96 10.81 -1.75
C ASP A 229 -8.24 9.98 -1.83
N ALA A 230 -8.25 8.82 -1.15
CA ALA A 230 -9.38 7.90 -1.10
C ALA A 230 -10.64 8.60 -0.58
N TRP A 231 -10.51 9.32 0.53
CA TRP A 231 -11.59 10.11 1.11
C TRP A 231 -11.96 11.31 0.25
N ALA A 232 -10.94 11.99 -0.31
CA ALA A 232 -11.12 13.20 -1.09
C ALA A 232 -11.81 12.97 -2.43
N GLY A 233 -11.90 11.72 -2.92
CA GLY A 233 -12.63 11.34 -4.12
C GLY A 233 -11.77 10.91 -5.31
N SER A 234 -10.58 10.34 -5.07
CA SER A 234 -9.78 9.68 -6.12
C SER A 234 -10.37 8.35 -6.57
N ILE A 235 -11.20 7.71 -5.72
CA ILE A 235 -11.77 6.40 -5.95
C ILE A 235 -13.17 6.53 -6.55
N SER A 236 -13.37 5.91 -7.73
CA SER A 236 -14.67 5.82 -8.38
C SER A 236 -15.50 4.68 -7.78
N PHE A 237 -16.79 4.94 -7.55
CA PHE A 237 -17.74 3.92 -7.14
C PHE A 237 -17.91 2.85 -8.23
N GLN A 238 -18.00 1.59 -7.80
CA GLN A 238 -18.28 0.44 -8.66
C GLN A 238 -19.45 -0.35 -8.08
N LYS A 239 -20.48 -0.65 -8.88
CA LYS A 239 -21.55 -1.54 -8.40
C LYS A 239 -21.10 -3.00 -8.58
N LEU A 240 -21.04 -3.75 -7.49
CA LEU A 240 -20.65 -5.16 -7.51
C LEU A 240 -21.90 -6.02 -7.54
N LYS A 241 -21.90 -7.07 -8.37
CA LYS A 241 -23.04 -7.98 -8.54
C LYS A 241 -22.79 -9.36 -7.96
N SER A 242 -21.53 -9.72 -7.70
CA SER A 242 -21.16 -11.05 -7.23
C SER A 242 -20.01 -11.01 -6.23
N PRO A 243 -19.88 -12.02 -5.34
CA PRO A 243 -18.74 -12.14 -4.43
C PRO A 243 -17.40 -12.25 -5.17
N MET A 244 -17.39 -12.76 -6.41
CA MET A 244 -16.16 -12.86 -7.21
C MET A 244 -15.61 -11.49 -7.64
N GLU A 245 -16.46 -10.46 -7.71
CA GLU A 245 -16.08 -9.09 -8.03
C GLU A 245 -15.45 -8.35 -6.84
N LEU A 246 -15.40 -8.93 -5.64
CA LEU A 246 -14.76 -8.32 -4.47
C LEU A 246 -13.30 -7.94 -4.71
N LYS A 247 -12.60 -8.66 -5.60
CA LYS A 247 -11.23 -8.30 -6.01
C LYS A 247 -11.13 -6.92 -6.67
N ASN A 248 -12.21 -6.44 -7.30
CA ASN A 248 -12.24 -5.13 -7.97
C ASN A 248 -12.11 -3.98 -6.96
N ILE A 249 -12.68 -4.14 -5.77
CA ILE A 249 -12.49 -3.20 -4.64
C ILE A 249 -11.28 -3.56 -3.78
N GLY A 250 -10.56 -4.63 -4.08
CA GLY A 250 -9.24 -4.90 -3.51
C GLY A 250 -8.17 -3.96 -4.05
N TYR A 251 -8.34 -3.41 -5.26
CA TYR A 251 -7.38 -2.48 -5.88
C TYR A 251 -5.93 -2.99 -5.80
N THR A 252 -5.69 -4.22 -6.24
CA THR A 252 -4.38 -4.89 -6.14
C THR A 252 -3.32 -4.24 -7.04
N HIS A 253 -3.74 -3.46 -8.04
CA HIS A 253 -2.87 -2.87 -9.08
C HIS A 253 -1.99 -3.93 -9.78
N GLY A 254 -2.51 -5.16 -9.89
CA GLY A 254 -1.80 -6.29 -10.49
C GLY A 254 -0.73 -6.91 -9.58
N MET A 255 -0.58 -6.48 -8.32
CA MET A 255 0.31 -7.11 -7.32
C MET A 255 -0.33 -8.38 -6.75
N ASN A 256 -0.52 -9.38 -7.62
CA ASN A 256 -1.13 -10.66 -7.29
C ASN A 256 -0.49 -11.79 -8.10
N ALA A 257 -0.92 -13.02 -7.84
CA ALA A 257 -0.55 -14.22 -8.57
C ALA A 257 -1.80 -14.90 -9.14
N ASP A 258 -1.63 -15.71 -10.17
CA ASP A 258 -2.76 -16.37 -10.83
C ASP A 258 -3.30 -17.52 -9.95
N ILE A 259 -4.50 -17.31 -9.39
CA ILE A 259 -5.21 -18.30 -8.57
C ILE A 259 -5.44 -19.63 -9.29
N SER A 260 -5.56 -19.64 -10.62
CA SER A 260 -5.76 -20.88 -11.41
C SER A 260 -4.52 -21.79 -11.43
N MET A 261 -3.39 -21.27 -10.95
CA MET A 261 -2.13 -22.00 -10.81
C MET A 261 -1.97 -22.64 -9.43
N SER A 262 -2.88 -22.37 -8.49
CA SER A 262 -2.98 -23.07 -7.21
C SER A 262 -3.37 -24.53 -7.40
N LEU A 263 -2.84 -25.40 -6.53
CA LEU A 263 -3.24 -26.81 -6.42
C LEU A 263 -4.39 -27.01 -5.43
N PHE A 264 -4.78 -25.97 -4.68
CA PHE A 264 -5.91 -26.02 -3.78
C PHE A 264 -7.24 -25.79 -4.50
N SER A 265 -8.22 -26.63 -4.21
CA SER A 265 -9.63 -26.31 -4.44
C SER A 265 -10.15 -25.40 -3.33
N THR A 266 -11.06 -24.49 -3.68
CA THR A 266 -11.76 -23.62 -2.72
C THR A 266 -13.24 -23.55 -3.09
N ASP A 267 -14.10 -23.57 -2.09
CA ASP A 267 -15.54 -23.36 -2.23
C ASP A 267 -15.94 -21.87 -2.10
N TYR A 268 -14.97 -21.01 -1.80
CA TYR A 268 -15.13 -19.58 -1.58
C TYR A 268 -16.04 -19.20 -0.40
N SER A 269 -16.23 -20.10 0.58
CA SER A 269 -17.10 -19.87 1.73
C SER A 269 -16.82 -18.54 2.47
N LEU A 270 -15.57 -18.21 2.78
CA LEU A 270 -15.19 -16.98 3.47
C LEU A 270 -15.53 -15.74 2.63
N ARG A 271 -15.29 -15.81 1.32
CA ARG A 271 -15.61 -14.74 0.37
C ARG A 271 -17.12 -14.52 0.28
N TYR A 272 -17.92 -15.59 0.24
CA TYR A 272 -19.38 -15.52 0.24
C TYR A 272 -19.94 -14.98 1.55
N ASP A 273 -19.38 -15.39 2.68
CA ASP A 273 -19.77 -14.90 4.00
C ASP A 273 -19.48 -13.40 4.15
N PHE A 274 -18.28 -12.96 3.75
CA PHE A 274 -17.93 -11.55 3.74
C PHE A 274 -18.89 -10.74 2.86
N TRP A 275 -19.18 -11.24 1.65
CA TRP A 275 -20.13 -10.62 0.73
C TRP A 275 -21.52 -10.48 1.36
N LYS A 276 -22.09 -11.58 1.88
CA LYS A 276 -23.42 -11.60 2.48
C LYS A 276 -23.54 -10.61 3.64
N LYS A 277 -22.52 -10.53 4.49
CA LYS A 277 -22.47 -9.61 5.63
C LYS A 277 -22.35 -8.14 5.22
N ASN A 278 -21.73 -7.84 4.08
CA ASN A 278 -21.33 -6.47 3.73
C ASN A 278 -21.96 -5.93 2.42
N ILE A 279 -22.81 -6.67 1.72
CA ILE A 279 -23.33 -6.29 0.38
C ILE A 279 -23.97 -4.90 0.34
N ILE A 280 -24.68 -4.50 1.40
CA ILE A 280 -25.30 -3.18 1.51
C ILE A 280 -24.22 -2.09 1.57
N LYS A 281 -23.21 -2.25 2.43
CA LYS A 281 -22.08 -1.32 2.56
C LYS A 281 -21.22 -1.26 1.30
N ILE A 282 -20.97 -2.42 0.70
CA ILE A 282 -20.18 -2.55 -0.54
C ILE A 282 -20.85 -1.82 -1.70
N ASN A 283 -22.18 -1.78 -1.76
CA ASN A 283 -22.91 -1.10 -2.84
C ASN A 283 -23.42 0.30 -2.45
N ASP A 284 -23.02 0.85 -1.30
CA ASP A 284 -23.20 2.25 -0.94
C ASP A 284 -21.96 3.07 -1.39
N PRO A 285 -22.12 4.17 -2.15
CA PRO A 285 -20.97 4.92 -2.69
C PRO A 285 -20.01 5.52 -1.65
N LEU A 286 -20.48 5.79 -0.43
CA LEU A 286 -19.63 6.31 0.65
C LEU A 286 -18.98 5.16 1.41
N LEU A 287 -19.79 4.18 1.81
CA LEU A 287 -19.31 3.07 2.63
C LEU A 287 -18.43 2.09 1.84
N GLN A 288 -18.56 2.01 0.51
CA GLN A 288 -17.65 1.22 -0.34
C GLN A 288 -16.20 1.66 -0.16
N ILE A 289 -15.95 2.97 0.00
CA ILE A 289 -14.58 3.50 0.20
C ILE A 289 -14.05 3.03 1.55
N VAL A 290 -14.88 3.05 2.60
CA VAL A 290 -14.51 2.50 3.91
C VAL A 290 -14.20 1.02 3.83
N MET A 291 -15.04 0.24 3.14
CA MET A 291 -14.85 -1.20 2.95
C MET A 291 -13.57 -1.52 2.18
N LEU A 292 -13.27 -0.74 1.15
CA LEU A 292 -12.03 -0.84 0.39
C LEU A 292 -10.81 -0.65 1.29
N LEU A 293 -10.79 0.40 2.14
CA LEU A 293 -9.64 0.61 3.02
C LEU A 293 -9.51 -0.49 4.07
N ARG A 294 -10.63 -0.93 4.68
CA ARG A 294 -10.65 -2.03 5.64
C ARG A 294 -10.11 -3.32 5.02
N LEU A 295 -10.51 -3.63 3.79
CA LEU A 295 -10.02 -4.81 3.07
C LEU A 295 -8.51 -4.75 2.86
N LYS A 296 -7.97 -3.57 2.54
CA LYS A 296 -6.53 -3.38 2.26
C LYS A 296 -5.69 -3.10 3.51
N MET A 297 -6.28 -3.02 4.69
CA MET A 297 -5.60 -2.46 5.86
C MET A 297 -4.37 -3.27 6.27
N VAL A 298 -4.45 -4.61 6.19
CA VAL A 298 -3.30 -5.48 6.44
C VAL A 298 -2.13 -5.11 5.54
N LEU A 299 -2.38 -4.95 4.23
CA LEU A 299 -1.38 -4.50 3.25
C LEU A 299 -0.78 -3.17 3.66
N ILE A 300 -1.57 -2.11 3.71
CA ILE A 300 -1.02 -0.75 3.79
C ILE A 300 -0.65 -0.29 5.19
N SER A 301 -0.88 -1.12 6.22
CA SER A 301 -0.36 -0.89 7.57
C SER A 301 1.17 -0.65 7.58
N TYR A 302 1.90 -1.17 6.58
CA TYR A 302 3.35 -0.93 6.46
C TYR A 302 3.71 0.56 6.36
N LEU A 303 2.84 1.41 5.81
CA LEU A 303 3.12 2.82 5.60
C LEU A 303 3.23 3.61 6.92
N LEU A 304 2.69 3.10 8.02
CA LEU A 304 2.86 3.66 9.36
C LEU A 304 3.72 2.77 10.25
N ARG A 305 3.65 1.45 10.08
CA ARG A 305 4.44 0.50 10.87
C ARG A 305 5.94 0.61 10.56
N LEU A 306 6.34 0.78 9.29
CA LEU A 306 7.76 0.89 8.92
C LEU A 306 8.44 2.14 9.50
N PRO A 307 7.91 3.37 9.35
CA PRO A 307 8.50 4.54 10.00
C PRO A 307 8.68 4.33 11.51
N ARG A 308 7.69 3.72 12.18
CA ARG A 308 7.75 3.43 13.62
C ARG A 308 8.87 2.45 13.98
N ILE A 309 8.95 1.31 13.28
CA ILE A 309 10.01 0.31 13.50
C ILE A 309 11.39 0.91 13.24
N LEU A 310 11.50 1.82 12.27
CA LEU A 310 12.73 2.54 11.97
C LEU A 310 12.97 3.74 12.89
N GLY A 311 12.20 3.88 13.98
CA GLY A 311 12.46 4.83 15.06
C GLY A 311 11.77 6.19 14.93
N ASN A 312 10.91 6.42 13.94
CA ASN A 312 10.14 7.67 13.81
C ASN A 312 8.80 7.59 14.56
N ILE A 313 8.12 8.73 14.72
CA ILE A 313 6.84 8.83 15.42
C ILE A 313 5.75 9.20 14.41
N PRO A 314 5.10 8.21 13.75
CA PRO A 314 4.16 8.47 12.67
C PRO A 314 2.80 8.96 13.18
N TYR A 315 2.25 9.94 12.47
CA TYR A 315 0.89 10.43 12.57
C TYR A 315 0.29 10.56 11.17
N ALA A 316 -0.97 10.15 11.02
CA ALA A 316 -1.72 10.22 9.77
C ALA A 316 -3.11 10.79 10.07
N PRO A 317 -3.37 12.09 9.83
CA PRO A 317 -4.64 12.72 10.18
C PRO A 317 -5.83 12.08 9.46
N TYR A 318 -5.64 11.54 8.26
CA TYR A 318 -6.70 10.89 7.49
C TYR A 318 -7.15 9.51 8.05
N LEU A 319 -6.52 9.02 9.12
CA LEU A 319 -7.03 7.87 9.90
C LEU A 319 -8.00 8.28 11.01
N ASP A 320 -8.11 9.57 11.31
CA ASP A 320 -9.11 10.09 12.25
C ASP A 320 -10.51 9.90 11.63
N GLU A 321 -11.40 9.26 12.39
CA GLU A 321 -12.76 8.94 11.94
C GLU A 321 -13.55 10.20 11.56
N GLU A 322 -13.38 11.28 12.31
CA GLU A 322 -14.09 12.54 12.10
C GLU A 322 -13.65 13.22 10.80
N ILE A 323 -12.34 13.19 10.51
CA ILE A 323 -11.80 13.66 9.23
C ILE A 323 -12.34 12.81 8.07
N ALA A 324 -12.22 11.48 8.16
CA ALA A 324 -12.67 10.58 7.11
C ALA A 324 -14.17 10.74 6.84
N ARG A 325 -14.99 10.76 7.90
CA ARG A 325 -16.43 11.02 7.81
C ARG A 325 -16.71 12.36 7.15
N SER A 326 -16.06 13.44 7.58
CA SER A 326 -16.35 14.78 7.07
C SER A 326 -15.96 14.92 5.59
N MET A 327 -14.84 14.35 5.17
CA MET A 327 -14.42 14.30 3.76
C MET A 327 -15.39 13.52 2.88
N LEU A 328 -15.88 12.36 3.35
CA LEU A 328 -16.85 11.55 2.62
C LEU A 328 -18.20 12.25 2.44
N HIS A 329 -18.56 13.15 3.35
CA HIS A 329 -19.82 13.89 3.33
C HIS A 329 -19.73 15.27 2.64
N ILE A 330 -18.62 15.58 1.98
CA ILE A 330 -18.60 16.66 0.99
C ILE A 330 -19.57 16.29 -0.16
N LYS A 331 -20.23 17.29 -0.74
CA LYS A 331 -21.15 17.09 -1.88
C LYS A 331 -20.48 16.22 -2.97
N PRO A 332 -21.16 15.18 -3.50
CA PRO A 332 -20.55 14.21 -4.42
C PRO A 332 -19.88 14.85 -5.64
N GLU A 333 -20.51 15.87 -6.22
CA GLU A 333 -20.01 16.62 -7.39
C GLU A 333 -18.74 17.40 -7.09
N ARG A 334 -18.54 17.81 -5.84
CA ARG A 334 -17.33 18.52 -5.37
C ARG A 334 -16.21 17.56 -4.99
N ARG A 335 -16.58 16.41 -4.42
CA ARG A 335 -15.65 15.33 -4.05
C ARG A 335 -15.10 14.61 -5.30
N LYS A 336 -15.91 14.42 -6.34
CA LYS A 336 -15.51 13.76 -7.58
C LYS A 336 -14.23 14.38 -8.14
N GLU A 337 -13.25 13.52 -8.45
CA GLU A 337 -11.94 13.93 -8.99
C GLU A 337 -11.20 14.98 -8.15
N ARG A 338 -11.58 15.10 -6.86
CA ARG A 338 -10.99 16.00 -5.87
C ARG A 338 -11.06 17.48 -6.30
N ILE A 339 -12.16 17.91 -6.94
CA ILE A 339 -12.33 19.30 -7.41
C ILE A 339 -12.06 20.31 -6.29
N TRP A 340 -12.67 20.10 -5.12
CA TRP A 340 -12.48 20.97 -3.95
C TRP A 340 -11.01 21.17 -3.53
N ILE A 341 -10.20 20.10 -3.60
CA ILE A 341 -8.76 20.18 -3.29
C ILE A 341 -7.99 20.91 -4.39
N LYS A 342 -8.33 20.68 -5.67
CA LYS A 342 -7.69 21.35 -6.80
C LYS A 342 -7.91 22.86 -6.73
N GLU A 343 -9.15 23.29 -6.48
CA GLU A 343 -9.50 24.71 -6.33
C GLU A 343 -8.78 25.34 -5.13
N TYR A 344 -8.74 24.67 -3.98
CA TYR A 344 -7.96 25.13 -2.82
C TYR A 344 -6.48 25.36 -3.14
N PHE A 345 -5.86 24.46 -3.91
CA PHE A 345 -4.48 24.67 -4.37
C PHE A 345 -4.38 25.80 -5.41
N GLY A 346 -5.38 25.96 -6.28
CA GLY A 346 -5.48 27.02 -7.26
C GLY A 346 -5.49 28.41 -6.61
N GLU A 347 -6.35 28.60 -5.61
CA GLU A 347 -6.44 29.84 -4.82
C GLU A 347 -5.12 30.22 -4.11
N LYS A 348 -4.27 29.22 -3.84
CA LYS A 348 -2.95 29.43 -3.21
C LYS A 348 -1.80 29.54 -4.21
N GLY A 349 -2.06 29.41 -5.52
CA GLY A 349 -1.00 29.36 -6.54
C GLY A 349 -0.12 28.10 -6.47
N LEU A 350 -0.63 27.03 -5.84
CA LEU A 350 0.06 25.76 -5.58
C LEU A 350 -0.46 24.60 -6.45
N PHE A 351 -1.39 24.89 -7.37
CA PHE A 351 -1.84 23.93 -8.37
C PHE A 351 -0.84 23.89 -9.53
N TYR A 352 0.01 22.87 -9.53
CA TYR A 352 1.18 22.78 -10.41
C TYR A 352 0.90 22.07 -11.73
N GLU A 353 -0.19 21.30 -11.75
CA GLU A 353 -0.73 20.60 -12.90
C GLU A 353 -0.98 21.56 -14.08
N ASP A 354 -1.46 22.77 -13.80
CA ASP A 354 -1.77 23.80 -14.82
C ASP A 354 -0.55 24.67 -15.21
N GLN A 355 0.61 24.46 -14.59
CA GLN A 355 1.77 25.33 -14.77
C GLN A 355 2.75 24.85 -15.86
N ASN A 356 2.32 23.91 -16.73
CA ASN A 356 3.11 23.35 -17.85
C ASN A 356 4.53 22.91 -17.46
N ILE A 357 4.72 22.45 -16.22
CA ILE A 357 6.01 21.98 -15.73
C ILE A 357 6.35 20.68 -16.46
N LYS A 358 7.51 20.63 -17.11
CA LYS A 358 8.00 19.41 -17.76
C LYS A 358 8.33 18.36 -16.70
N VAL A 359 7.51 17.33 -16.61
CA VAL A 359 7.66 16.21 -15.67
C VAL A 359 7.54 14.86 -16.38
N ASP A 360 8.04 13.79 -15.74
CA ASP A 360 7.82 12.41 -16.14
C ASP A 360 6.80 11.75 -15.18
N THR A 361 5.72 11.23 -15.75
CA THR A 361 4.65 10.51 -15.03
C THR A 361 4.81 8.99 -15.11
N GLY A 362 5.81 8.50 -15.86
CA GLY A 362 6.09 7.09 -15.98
C GLY A 362 6.54 6.49 -14.64
N ASN A 363 5.95 5.34 -14.29
CA ASN A 363 6.39 4.52 -13.17
C ASN A 363 7.22 3.33 -13.69
N THR A 364 8.54 3.44 -13.57
CA THR A 364 9.50 2.40 -13.98
C THR A 364 10.38 1.95 -12.82
N LEU A 365 10.12 2.40 -11.59
CA LEU A 365 10.98 2.17 -10.44
C LEU A 365 11.24 0.68 -10.16
N ASN A 366 10.19 -0.15 -10.21
CA ASN A 366 10.31 -1.61 -10.05
C ASN A 366 11.19 -2.23 -11.13
N PHE A 367 11.01 -1.82 -12.37
CA PHE A 367 11.83 -2.28 -13.49
C PHE A 367 13.30 -1.82 -13.34
N GLN A 368 13.53 -0.58 -12.90
CA GLN A 368 14.88 -0.09 -12.61
C GLN A 368 15.56 -0.90 -11.50
N ALA A 369 14.82 -1.22 -10.43
CA ALA A 369 15.34 -2.02 -9.34
C ALA A 369 15.65 -3.45 -9.79
N LEU A 370 14.81 -4.04 -10.62
CA LEU A 370 15.02 -5.35 -11.21
C LEU A 370 16.31 -5.39 -12.06
N LEU A 371 16.55 -4.37 -12.89
CA LEU A 371 17.80 -4.26 -13.67
C LEU A 371 19.04 -4.08 -12.77
N LYS A 372 18.91 -3.31 -11.69
CA LYS A 372 20.05 -3.00 -10.80
C LYS A 372 20.37 -4.14 -9.82
N ARG A 373 19.34 -4.82 -9.35
CA ARG A 373 19.38 -5.92 -8.39
C ARG A 373 18.45 -7.02 -8.89
N PRO A 374 18.94 -7.90 -9.79
CA PRO A 374 18.18 -9.03 -10.28
C PRO A 374 17.67 -9.91 -9.14
N LEU A 375 16.50 -10.51 -9.35
CA LEU A 375 15.86 -11.37 -8.36
C LEU A 375 16.48 -12.76 -8.40
N VAL A 376 16.66 -13.37 -7.22
CA VAL A 376 16.96 -14.80 -7.12
C VAL A 376 15.71 -15.58 -7.56
N PRO A 377 15.81 -16.55 -8.48
CA PRO A 377 14.67 -17.35 -8.91
C PRO A 377 13.93 -18.01 -7.73
N LEU A 378 12.61 -18.13 -7.85
CA LEU A 378 11.79 -18.91 -6.91
C LEU A 378 12.18 -20.39 -6.96
N ASN A 379 12.13 -21.05 -5.81
CA ASN A 379 12.37 -22.46 -5.64
C ASN A 379 11.12 -23.26 -6.05
N ALA A 380 11.09 -23.69 -7.32
CA ALA A 380 10.01 -24.51 -7.86
C ALA A 380 9.83 -25.85 -7.12
N LYS A 381 10.91 -26.44 -6.60
CA LYS A 381 10.84 -27.70 -5.83
C LYS A 381 10.10 -27.51 -4.51
N LEU A 382 10.23 -26.36 -3.87
CA LEU A 382 9.56 -26.03 -2.63
C LEU A 382 8.09 -25.63 -2.87
N LEU A 383 7.85 -24.76 -3.86
CA LEU A 383 6.51 -24.24 -4.15
C LEU A 383 5.58 -25.26 -4.82
N ARG A 384 6.10 -26.35 -5.40
CA ARG A 384 5.29 -27.39 -6.06
C ARG A 384 4.27 -28.08 -5.15
N GLU A 385 4.42 -27.95 -3.83
CA GLU A 385 3.45 -28.45 -2.86
C GLU A 385 2.08 -27.79 -3.02
N PHE A 386 2.04 -26.53 -3.49
CA PHE A 386 0.81 -25.73 -3.56
C PHE A 386 0.58 -25.01 -4.89
N ILE A 387 1.61 -24.90 -5.74
CA ILE A 387 1.55 -24.17 -7.02
C ILE A 387 2.06 -25.06 -8.16
N LYS A 388 1.44 -24.99 -9.33
CA LYS A 388 1.90 -25.69 -10.55
C LYS A 388 3.37 -25.31 -10.87
N PRO A 389 4.30 -26.28 -10.96
CA PRO A 389 5.72 -25.99 -11.23
C PRO A 389 5.98 -25.19 -12.51
N SER A 390 5.22 -25.48 -13.58
CA SER A 390 5.34 -24.77 -14.86
C SER A 390 5.08 -23.28 -14.75
N TYR A 391 4.22 -22.85 -13.81
CA TYR A 391 3.98 -21.43 -13.55
C TYR A 391 5.18 -20.78 -12.87
N ILE A 392 5.82 -21.46 -11.92
CA ILE A 392 7.03 -20.98 -11.25
C ILE A 392 8.19 -20.84 -12.23
N GLU A 393 8.38 -21.84 -13.09
CA GLU A 393 9.38 -21.81 -14.16
C GLU A 393 9.13 -20.67 -15.15
N LEU A 394 7.88 -20.43 -15.53
CA LEU A 394 7.49 -19.31 -16.38
C LEU A 394 7.83 -17.95 -15.73
N ILE A 395 7.52 -17.78 -14.44
CA ILE A 395 7.85 -16.57 -13.67
C ILE A 395 9.37 -16.37 -13.67
N ASN A 396 10.13 -17.39 -13.26
CA ASN A 396 11.58 -17.35 -13.17
C ASN A 396 12.23 -17.01 -14.51
N ASN A 397 11.78 -17.63 -15.60
CA ASN A 397 12.26 -17.37 -16.94
C ASN A 397 11.99 -15.92 -17.40
N ARG A 398 10.85 -15.34 -17.02
CA ARG A 398 10.48 -13.97 -17.41
C ARG A 398 11.26 -12.91 -16.63
N ILE A 399 11.56 -13.15 -15.36
CA ILE A 399 12.32 -12.20 -14.53
C ILE A 399 13.83 -12.33 -14.70
N SER A 400 14.35 -13.49 -15.14
CA SER A 400 15.79 -13.73 -15.33
C SER A 400 16.32 -13.27 -16.69
N LYS A 401 15.48 -13.31 -17.75
CA LYS A 401 15.86 -12.97 -19.13
C LYS A 401 15.74 -11.48 -19.45
N LEU A 402 16.30 -10.63 -18.58
CA LEU A 402 16.40 -9.19 -18.88
C LEU A 402 17.58 -8.99 -19.83
N GLU A 403 17.27 -8.77 -21.11
CA GLU A 403 18.25 -8.66 -22.18
C GLU A 403 18.76 -7.21 -22.34
N VAL A 404 19.84 -7.02 -23.10
CA VAL A 404 20.35 -5.69 -23.48
C VAL A 404 19.26 -4.85 -24.17
N THR A 405 18.31 -5.46 -24.86
CA THR A 405 17.14 -4.77 -25.45
C THR A 405 16.25 -4.09 -24.42
N ASP A 406 16.23 -4.59 -23.19
CA ASP A 406 15.44 -4.05 -22.08
C ASP A 406 16.12 -2.78 -21.49
N TYR A 407 17.45 -2.67 -21.66
CA TYR A 407 18.20 -1.43 -21.44
C TYR A 407 18.05 -0.42 -22.58
N ILE A 408 17.86 -0.91 -23.81
CA ILE A 408 17.67 -0.07 -24.99
C ILE A 408 16.35 0.74 -24.90
N TYR A 409 15.26 0.16 -24.37
CA TYR A 409 14.01 0.90 -24.08
C TYR A 409 14.22 2.11 -23.14
N LYS A 410 15.13 2.00 -22.17
CA LYS A 410 15.54 3.08 -21.24
C LYS A 410 16.15 4.27 -21.98
N GLY A 411 16.87 4.04 -23.08
CA GLY A 411 17.39 5.10 -23.96
C GLY A 411 16.34 5.68 -24.90
N PHE A 412 15.41 4.84 -25.39
CA PHE A 412 14.46 5.25 -26.42
C PHE A 412 13.37 6.23 -25.96
N LYS A 413 12.97 6.25 -24.69
CA LYS A 413 11.97 7.21 -24.18
C LYS A 413 12.44 8.67 -24.23
N GLY A 414 13.75 8.91 -24.10
CA GLY A 414 14.37 10.23 -24.30
C GLY A 414 14.41 10.64 -25.78
N VAL A 415 14.52 9.66 -26.67
CA VAL A 415 14.65 9.81 -28.12
C VAL A 415 13.29 9.91 -28.84
N TYR A 416 12.23 9.33 -28.27
CA TYR A 416 10.85 9.37 -28.79
C TYR A 416 10.22 10.79 -28.76
N LYS A 417 10.88 11.77 -28.12
CA LYS A 417 10.50 13.19 -28.20
C LYS A 417 10.92 13.85 -29.52
N HIS A 418 11.72 13.17 -30.35
CA HIS A 418 12.03 13.64 -31.70
C HIS A 418 11.04 13.05 -32.71
N GLU A 419 10.31 13.93 -33.39
CA GLU A 419 9.27 13.64 -34.39
C GLU A 419 9.73 12.67 -35.49
N ILE A 420 11.01 12.73 -35.85
CA ILE A 420 11.65 11.92 -36.90
C ILE A 420 11.67 10.43 -36.53
N ILE A 421 11.90 10.09 -35.26
CA ILE A 421 12.05 8.70 -34.81
C ILE A 421 10.68 8.06 -34.51
N ARG A 422 9.68 8.88 -34.18
CA ARG A 422 8.27 8.46 -34.10
C ARG A 422 7.73 7.94 -35.44
N ASN A 423 8.21 8.50 -36.56
CA ASN A 423 7.82 8.04 -37.91
C ASN A 423 8.63 6.84 -38.40
N LEU A 424 9.81 6.57 -37.83
CA LEU A 424 10.67 5.42 -38.20
C LEU A 424 10.32 4.13 -37.43
N LEU A 425 9.79 4.23 -36.22
CA LEU A 425 9.35 3.08 -35.42
C LEU A 425 7.92 2.68 -35.80
N THR A 426 7.76 1.51 -36.42
CA THR A 426 6.42 0.97 -36.70
C THR A 426 5.67 0.70 -35.39
N ASN A 427 4.35 0.99 -35.37
CA ASN A 427 3.46 0.69 -34.23
C ASN A 427 3.61 -0.75 -33.70
N ARG A 428 4.02 -1.70 -34.56
CA ARG A 428 4.29 -3.11 -34.20
C ARG A 428 5.46 -3.28 -33.22
N ILE A 429 6.58 -2.59 -33.44
CA ILE A 429 7.77 -2.70 -32.56
C ILE A 429 7.44 -2.11 -31.19
N MET A 430 6.75 -0.96 -31.16
CA MET A 430 6.32 -0.32 -29.91
C MET A 430 5.31 -1.16 -29.13
N ASN A 431 4.30 -1.72 -29.81
CA ASN A 431 3.34 -2.62 -29.19
C ASN A 431 4.02 -3.87 -28.63
N TYR A 432 5.03 -4.42 -29.33
CA TYR A 432 5.81 -5.54 -28.84
C TYR A 432 6.63 -5.20 -27.59
N LEU A 433 7.29 -4.03 -27.55
CA LEU A 433 8.06 -3.59 -26.37
C LEU A 433 7.16 -3.33 -25.15
N LEU A 434 5.99 -2.73 -25.36
CA LEU A 434 4.99 -2.52 -24.31
C LEU A 434 4.46 -3.86 -23.78
N TYR A 435 4.10 -4.78 -24.69
CA TYR A 435 3.66 -6.13 -24.33
C TYR A 435 4.74 -6.88 -23.53
N LYS A 436 6.00 -6.84 -23.97
CA LYS A 436 7.13 -7.49 -23.27
C LYS A 436 7.27 -6.94 -21.84
N ARG A 437 7.16 -5.62 -21.67
CA ARG A 437 7.19 -4.97 -20.35
C ARG A 437 6.04 -5.42 -19.46
N ASP A 438 4.82 -5.49 -19.98
CA ASP A 438 3.65 -5.90 -19.21
C ASP A 438 3.77 -7.35 -18.74
N VAL A 439 4.30 -8.23 -19.60
CA VAL A 439 4.57 -9.64 -19.28
C VAL A 439 5.63 -9.78 -18.17
N ILE A 440 6.71 -9.00 -18.23
CA ILE A 440 7.73 -8.96 -17.18
C ILE A 440 7.14 -8.42 -15.87
N LEU A 441 6.33 -7.35 -15.93
CA LEU A 441 5.71 -6.76 -14.76
C LEU A 441 4.73 -7.74 -14.09
N GLN A 442 3.92 -8.47 -14.86
CA GLN A 442 3.04 -9.52 -14.33
C GLN A 442 3.85 -10.64 -13.64
N ALA A 443 4.94 -11.11 -14.26
CA ALA A 443 5.82 -12.10 -13.65
C ALA A 443 6.48 -11.57 -12.37
N TYR A 444 6.90 -10.30 -12.37
CA TYR A 444 7.45 -9.63 -11.20
C TYR A 444 6.42 -9.52 -10.07
N CYS A 445 5.18 -9.13 -10.35
CA CYS A 445 4.11 -9.09 -9.36
C CYS A 445 3.79 -10.46 -8.77
N ALA A 446 3.72 -11.49 -9.61
CA ALA A 446 3.52 -12.87 -9.18
C ALA A 446 4.70 -13.35 -8.31
N TYR A 447 5.93 -13.01 -8.70
CA TYR A 447 7.12 -13.28 -7.88
C TYR A 447 7.01 -12.65 -6.49
N LEU A 448 6.67 -11.35 -6.42
CA LEU A 448 6.53 -10.66 -5.14
C LEU A 448 5.42 -11.24 -4.26
N THR A 449 4.38 -11.79 -4.87
CA THR A 449 3.28 -12.48 -4.18
C THR A 449 3.72 -13.85 -3.66
N LEU A 450 4.47 -14.63 -4.43
CA LEU A 450 4.88 -15.97 -4.04
C LEU A 450 6.10 -16.01 -3.12
N LYS A 451 6.95 -14.98 -3.13
CA LYS A 451 8.19 -14.96 -2.34
C LYS A 451 7.95 -15.12 -0.82
N PRO A 452 6.95 -14.47 -0.18
CA PRO A 452 6.62 -14.72 1.23
C PRO A 452 6.16 -16.17 1.53
N ILE A 453 5.49 -16.82 0.58
CA ILE A 453 5.10 -18.23 0.71
C ILE A 453 6.35 -19.12 0.72
N GLU A 454 7.29 -18.87 -0.20
CA GLU A 454 8.58 -19.57 -0.24
C GLU A 454 9.35 -19.39 1.08
N TYR A 455 9.46 -18.17 1.60
CA TYR A 455 10.10 -17.93 2.89
C TYR A 455 9.43 -18.69 4.05
N THR A 456 8.10 -18.76 4.03
CA THR A 456 7.35 -19.49 5.06
C THR A 456 7.66 -20.99 5.01
N LEU A 457 7.83 -21.54 3.81
CA LEU A 457 8.21 -22.93 3.61
C LEU A 457 9.67 -23.22 3.96
N LEU A 458 10.59 -22.32 3.63
CA LEU A 458 11.99 -22.45 4.04
C LEU A 458 12.11 -22.48 5.57
N ARG A 459 11.38 -21.60 6.27
CA ARG A 459 11.36 -21.58 7.73
C ARG A 459 10.73 -22.83 8.35
N ARG A 460 9.85 -23.54 7.63
CA ARG A 460 9.36 -24.87 8.04
C ARG A 460 10.47 -25.92 7.97
N GLU A 461 11.35 -25.87 6.96
CA GLU A 461 12.46 -26.82 6.82
C GLU A 461 13.59 -26.60 7.86
N GLU A 462 13.64 -25.42 8.50
CA GLU A 462 14.63 -25.06 9.52
C GLU A 462 14.27 -25.50 10.95
N VAL A 463 13.01 -25.87 11.23
CA VAL A 463 12.49 -26.19 12.57
C VAL A 463 12.08 -27.64 12.74
#